data_AF-A0A1C6FN24-F1
#
_entry.id   AF-A0A1C6FN24-F1
#
_cell.length_a   1.000
_cell.length_b   1.000
_cell.length_c   1.000
_cell.angle_alpha   90.00
_cell.angle_beta   90.00
_cell.angle_gamma   90.00
#
_symmetry.space_group_name_H-M   'P 1'
#
loop_
_entity.id
_entity.type
_entity.pdbx_description
1 polymer ?
#
loop_
_entity_poly.entity_id
_entity_poly.type
_entity_poly.pdbx_seq_one_letter_code
_entity_poly.pdbx_strand_id
1 'polypeptide(L)'
;MKKCFSDPAVFKQLETDCYNAGCKGQVIDYSEFPAAEYRYFARLCGVYAMFKSKAISLEQAAAEKQRLLSQYNEDIQQRFLYVDACRKHQEAIKATESLCAALCKAPLKLPEDVTEALRTALAVISAARSENVTEKTVLQKLNAMSAIKSTTSPQK
;
A
#
# COMPACT_ATOMS: atom_id res chain seq x y z
N MET A 1 7.16 17.55 -17.73
CA MET A 1 5.72 17.87 -17.46
C MET A 1 5.04 16.55 -17.17
N LYS A 2 4.53 16.34 -15.95
CA LYS A 2 4.02 15.02 -15.53
C LYS A 2 2.76 14.68 -16.33
N LYS A 3 2.78 13.58 -17.08
CA LYS A 3 1.66 13.14 -17.93
C LYS A 3 0.47 12.71 -17.06
N CYS A 4 -0.73 13.14 -17.43
CA CYS A 4 -1.97 12.71 -16.77
C CYS A 4 -2.54 11.48 -17.50
N PHE A 5 -2.18 10.27 -17.05
CA PHE A 5 -2.60 9.03 -17.73
C PHE A 5 -4.09 8.69 -17.57
N SER A 6 -4.77 9.34 -16.62
CA SER A 6 -6.22 9.27 -16.49
C SER A 6 -6.97 10.21 -17.43
N ASP A 7 -6.28 11.13 -18.10
CA ASP A 7 -6.88 11.96 -19.15
C ASP A 7 -7.01 11.13 -20.44
N PRO A 8 -8.23 10.89 -20.95
CA PRO A 8 -8.45 10.12 -22.17
C PRO A 8 -7.72 10.69 -23.40
N ALA A 9 -7.57 12.01 -23.49
CA ALA A 9 -6.88 12.65 -24.62
C ALA A 9 -5.38 12.35 -24.58
N VAL A 10 -4.76 12.47 -23.40
CA VAL A 10 -3.34 12.10 -23.18
C VAL A 10 -3.14 10.61 -23.45
N PHE A 11 -4.02 9.76 -22.94
CA PHE A 11 -3.93 8.31 -23.15
C PHE A 11 -3.99 7.95 -24.64
N LYS A 12 -4.96 8.50 -25.37
CA LYS A 12 -5.12 8.27 -26.81
C LYS A 12 -3.96 8.82 -27.63
N GLN A 13 -3.41 9.97 -27.23
CA GLN A 13 -2.21 10.52 -27.86
C GLN A 13 -1.03 9.56 -27.68
N LEU A 14 -0.82 9.02 -26.48
CA LEU A 14 0.24 8.04 -26.22
C LEU A 14 0.06 6.74 -27.01
N GLU A 15 -1.18 6.25 -27.20
CA GLU A 15 -1.43 5.11 -28.10
C GLU A 15 -1.02 5.43 -29.55
N THR A 16 -1.28 6.66 -30.00
CA THR A 16 -0.88 7.14 -31.34
C THR A 16 0.63 7.24 -31.45
N ASP A 17 1.30 7.72 -30.40
CA ASP A 17 2.75 7.77 -30.33
C ASP A 17 3.35 6.36 -30.36
N CYS A 18 2.74 5.39 -29.66
CA CYS A 18 3.13 3.98 -29.73
C CYS A 18 3.02 3.42 -31.15
N TYR A 19 1.95 3.77 -31.88
CA TYR A 19 1.80 3.37 -33.28
C TYR A 19 2.91 3.95 -34.15
N ASN A 20 3.20 5.24 -33.99
CA ASN A 20 4.30 5.88 -34.71
C ASN A 20 5.66 5.27 -34.35
N ALA A 21 5.92 5.02 -33.07
CA ALA A 21 7.14 4.39 -32.58
C ALA A 21 7.34 2.98 -33.16
N GLY A 22 6.31 2.12 -33.01
CA GLY A 22 6.35 0.75 -33.52
C GLY A 22 6.45 0.68 -35.05
N CYS A 23 5.80 1.60 -35.79
CA CYS A 23 5.78 1.55 -37.25
C CYS A 23 6.91 2.33 -37.94
N LYS A 24 7.48 3.35 -37.29
CA LYS A 24 8.47 4.28 -37.86
C LYS A 24 9.83 4.21 -37.17
N GLY A 25 10.00 3.33 -36.18
CA GLY A 25 11.27 3.16 -35.46
C GLY A 25 11.62 4.35 -34.56
N GLN A 26 10.63 5.06 -34.04
CA GLN A 26 10.86 6.13 -33.06
C GLN A 26 10.97 5.56 -31.65
N VAL A 27 11.70 6.25 -30.78
CA VAL A 27 11.86 5.88 -29.36
C VAL A 27 10.93 6.72 -28.50
N ILE A 28 10.18 6.08 -27.62
CA ILE A 28 9.41 6.77 -26.58
C ILE A 28 10.23 6.74 -25.30
N ASP A 29 10.41 7.90 -24.69
CA ASP A 29 11.03 8.01 -23.36
C ASP A 29 10.00 7.66 -22.27
N TYR A 30 10.27 6.55 -21.58
CA TYR A 30 9.46 6.02 -20.49
C TYR A 30 10.04 6.30 -19.10
N SER A 31 11.12 7.07 -18.98
CA SER A 31 11.82 7.30 -17.71
C SER A 31 10.92 7.81 -16.57
N GLU A 32 9.88 8.58 -16.90
CA GLU A 32 8.91 9.11 -15.93
C GLU A 32 7.58 8.32 -15.85
N PHE A 33 7.45 7.20 -16.57
CA PHE A 33 6.21 6.44 -16.60
C PHE A 33 6.09 5.59 -15.34
N PRO A 34 4.92 5.59 -14.66
CA PRO A 34 4.68 4.60 -13.62
C PRO A 34 4.60 3.20 -14.23
N ALA A 35 4.80 2.18 -13.38
CA ALA A 35 5.09 0.83 -13.84
C ALA A 35 3.99 0.20 -14.71
N ALA A 36 2.71 0.46 -14.41
CA ALA A 36 1.59 -0.09 -15.18
C ALA A 36 1.50 0.54 -16.57
N GLU A 37 1.65 1.87 -16.63
CA GLU A 37 1.65 2.68 -17.84
C GLU A 37 2.83 2.30 -18.73
N TYR A 38 4.05 2.19 -18.17
CA TYR A 38 5.22 1.71 -18.89
C TYR A 38 4.98 0.34 -19.52
N ARG A 39 4.52 -0.64 -18.72
CA ARG A 39 4.25 -2.01 -19.22
C ARG A 39 3.25 -2.02 -20.37
N TYR A 40 2.18 -1.23 -20.26
CA TYR A 40 1.16 -1.14 -21.30
C TYR A 40 1.72 -0.55 -22.60
N PHE A 41 2.26 0.67 -22.55
CA PHE A 41 2.69 1.40 -23.75
C PHE A 41 3.91 0.79 -24.43
N ALA A 42 4.87 0.24 -23.67
CA ALA A 42 6.03 -0.44 -24.24
C ALA A 42 5.62 -1.71 -25.01
N ARG A 43 4.70 -2.51 -24.44
CA ARG A 43 4.17 -3.72 -25.10
C ARG A 43 3.33 -3.35 -26.32
N LEU A 44 2.52 -2.29 -26.23
CA LEU A 44 1.71 -1.82 -27.35
C LEU A 44 2.56 -1.40 -28.56
N CYS A 45 3.74 -0.77 -28.34
CA CYS A 45 4.70 -0.51 -29.42
C CYS A 45 5.13 -1.80 -30.13
N GLY A 46 5.39 -2.86 -29.36
CA GLY A 46 5.75 -4.18 -29.89
C GLY A 46 4.64 -4.78 -30.77
N VAL A 47 3.38 -4.67 -30.34
CA VAL A 47 2.22 -5.09 -31.15
C VAL A 47 2.18 -4.36 -32.48
N TYR A 48 2.37 -3.04 -32.47
CA TYR A 48 2.37 -2.24 -33.70
C TYR A 48 3.57 -2.55 -34.61
N ALA A 49 4.74 -2.83 -34.04
CA ALA A 49 5.90 -3.27 -34.81
C ALA A 49 5.64 -4.62 -35.50
N MET A 50 5.06 -5.60 -34.79
CA MET A 50 4.69 -6.90 -35.33
C MET A 50 3.62 -6.80 -36.43
N PHE A 51 2.63 -5.92 -36.24
CA PHE A 51 1.63 -5.64 -37.26
C PHE A 51 2.28 -5.02 -38.50
N LYS A 52 3.17 -4.02 -38.32
CA LYS A 52 3.90 -3.36 -39.41
C LYS A 52 4.76 -4.33 -40.22
N SER A 53 5.41 -5.28 -39.54
CA SER A 53 6.22 -6.32 -40.18
C SER A 53 5.39 -7.45 -40.79
N LYS A 54 4.05 -7.36 -40.74
CA LYS A 54 3.10 -8.40 -41.19
C LYS A 54 3.26 -9.74 -40.47
N ALA A 55 3.82 -9.74 -39.25
CA ALA A 55 3.94 -10.94 -38.43
C ALA A 55 2.60 -11.35 -37.80
N ILE A 56 1.68 -10.40 -37.65
CA ILE A 56 0.31 -10.61 -37.15
C ILE A 56 -0.71 -9.89 -38.03
N SER A 57 -1.95 -10.40 -38.05
CA SER A 57 -3.08 -9.76 -38.73
C SER A 57 -3.59 -8.54 -37.96
N LEU A 58 -4.47 -7.76 -38.61
CA LEU A 58 -5.17 -6.66 -37.94
C LEU A 58 -6.05 -7.15 -36.79
N GLU A 59 -6.77 -8.27 -36.97
CA GLU A 59 -7.60 -8.82 -35.89
C GLU A 59 -6.75 -9.26 -34.70
N GLN A 60 -5.59 -9.89 -34.96
CA GLN A 60 -4.66 -10.31 -33.91
C GLN A 60 -4.09 -9.10 -33.17
N ALA A 61 -3.70 -8.03 -33.87
CA ALA A 61 -3.23 -6.80 -33.25
C ALA A 61 -4.31 -6.12 -32.40
N ALA A 62 -5.55 -6.10 -32.88
CA ALA A 62 -6.69 -5.55 -32.14
C ALA A 62 -7.00 -6.37 -30.87
N ALA A 63 -6.99 -7.71 -30.97
CA ALA A 63 -7.20 -8.61 -29.84
C ALA A 63 -6.09 -8.44 -28.79
N GLU A 64 -4.83 -8.32 -29.21
CA GLU A 64 -3.71 -8.14 -28.31
C GLU A 64 -3.74 -6.77 -27.64
N LYS A 65 -4.09 -5.70 -28.37
CA LYS A 65 -4.33 -4.37 -27.76
C LYS A 65 -5.40 -4.45 -26.67
N GLN A 66 -6.51 -5.12 -26.94
CA GLN A 66 -7.60 -5.27 -25.97
C GLN A 66 -7.13 -6.06 -24.73
N ARG A 67 -6.37 -7.14 -24.94
CA ARG A 67 -5.79 -7.94 -23.85
C ARG A 67 -4.86 -7.10 -22.97
N LEU A 68 -3.97 -6.31 -23.58
CA LEU A 68 -3.07 -5.41 -22.87
C LEU A 68 -3.84 -4.34 -22.08
N LEU A 69 -4.94 -3.81 -22.65
CA LEU A 69 -5.76 -2.80 -21.98
C LEU A 69 -6.46 -3.38 -20.75
N SER A 70 -6.98 -4.61 -20.83
CA SER A 70 -7.56 -5.30 -19.66
C SER A 70 -6.51 -5.47 -18.54
N GLN A 71 -5.30 -5.94 -18.87
CA GLN A 71 -4.22 -6.09 -17.90
C GLN A 71 -3.79 -4.76 -17.27
N TYR A 72 -3.72 -3.70 -18.07
CA TYR A 72 -3.47 -2.35 -17.56
C TYR A 72 -4.53 -1.93 -16.55
N ASN A 73 -5.82 -2.13 -16.86
CA ASN A 73 -6.89 -1.77 -15.95
C ASN A 73 -6.84 -2.57 -14.64
N GLU A 74 -6.52 -3.87 -14.70
CA GLU A 74 -6.30 -4.71 -13.52
C GLU A 74 -5.15 -4.17 -12.65
N ASP A 75 -4.00 -3.86 -13.26
CA ASP A 75 -2.84 -3.28 -12.56
C ASP A 75 -3.21 -1.97 -11.84
N ILE A 76 -3.98 -1.10 -12.51
CA ILE A 76 -4.44 0.17 -11.94
C ILE A 76 -5.40 -0.05 -10.76
N GLN A 77 -6.33 -1.00 -10.88
CA GLN A 77 -7.23 -1.36 -9.78
C GLN A 77 -6.47 -1.92 -8.57
N GLN A 78 -5.53 -2.84 -8.81
CA GLN A 78 -4.68 -3.39 -7.74
C GLN A 78 -3.87 -2.31 -7.03
N ARG A 79 -3.35 -1.33 -7.78
CA ARG A 79 -2.67 -0.16 -7.19
C ARG A 79 -3.59 0.61 -6.24
N PHE A 80 -4.83 0.89 -6.64
CA PHE A 80 -5.79 1.59 -5.78
C PHE A 80 -6.13 0.80 -4.52
N LEU A 81 -6.38 -0.50 -4.65
CA LEU A 81 -6.64 -1.38 -3.52
C LEU A 81 -5.46 -1.43 -2.54
N TYR A 82 -4.23 -1.52 -3.06
CA TYR A 82 -3.03 -1.52 -2.25
C TYR A 82 -2.83 -0.21 -1.49
N VAL A 83 -3.01 0.94 -2.17
CA VAL A 83 -2.91 2.26 -1.53
C VAL A 83 -3.97 2.42 -0.44
N ASP A 84 -5.21 1.98 -0.68
CA ASP A 84 -6.27 2.01 0.32
C ASP A 84 -5.95 1.12 1.54
N ALA A 85 -5.43 -0.08 1.30
CA ALA A 85 -4.99 -0.98 2.36
C ALA A 85 -3.87 -0.36 3.21
N CYS A 86 -2.86 0.26 2.56
CA CYS A 86 -1.78 0.97 3.25
C CYS A 86 -2.32 2.13 4.09
N ARG A 87 -3.27 2.91 3.56
CA ARG A 87 -3.92 4.00 4.28
C ARG A 87 -4.67 3.49 5.53
N LYS A 88 -5.48 2.44 5.37
CA LYS A 88 -6.20 1.80 6.49
C LYS A 88 -5.25 1.31 7.57
N HIS A 89 -4.14 0.68 7.16
CA HIS A 89 -3.10 0.23 8.09
C HIS A 89 -2.45 1.41 8.83
N GLN A 90 -2.11 2.49 8.13
CA GLN A 90 -1.54 3.69 8.75
C GLN A 90 -2.49 4.34 9.77
N GLU A 91 -3.79 4.42 9.47
CA GLU A 91 -4.78 4.94 10.42
C GLU A 91 -4.92 4.03 11.66
N ALA A 92 -4.86 2.71 11.49
CA ALA A 92 -4.83 1.77 12.62
C ALA A 92 -3.60 1.98 13.51
N ILE A 93 -2.42 2.22 12.93
CA ILE A 93 -1.20 2.56 13.68
C ILE A 93 -1.42 3.83 14.51
N LYS A 94 -1.91 4.92 13.90
CA LYS A 94 -2.17 6.20 14.59
C LYS A 94 -3.18 6.06 15.73
N ALA A 95 -4.28 5.33 15.49
CA ALA A 95 -5.30 5.07 16.51
C ALA A 95 -4.71 4.31 17.70
N THR A 96 -3.84 3.34 17.41
CA THR A 96 -3.18 2.53 18.43
C THR A 96 -2.18 3.34 19.26
N GLU A 97 -1.39 4.19 18.63
CA GLU A 97 -0.48 5.12 19.33
C GLU A 97 -1.25 6.05 20.27
N SER A 98 -2.37 6.60 19.77
CA SER A 98 -3.25 7.47 20.56
C SER A 98 -3.80 6.74 21.80
N LEU A 99 -4.26 5.49 21.62
CA LEU A 99 -4.74 4.66 22.72
C LEU A 99 -3.64 4.35 23.73
N CYS A 100 -2.45 3.98 23.28
CA CYS A 100 -1.32 3.68 24.16
C CYS A 100 -0.85 4.92 24.93
N ALA A 101 -0.85 6.09 24.30
CA ALA A 101 -0.55 7.36 24.97
C ALA A 101 -1.61 7.70 26.04
N ALA A 102 -2.88 7.42 25.78
CA ALA A 102 -3.96 7.59 26.75
C ALA A 102 -3.80 6.62 27.94
N LEU A 103 -3.54 5.33 27.67
CA LEU A 103 -3.28 4.32 28.71
C LEU A 103 -2.06 4.68 29.57
N CYS A 104 -0.99 5.20 28.96
CA CYS A 104 0.20 5.66 29.69
C CYS A 104 -0.07 6.82 30.66
N LYS A 105 -1.13 7.59 30.45
CA LYS A 105 -1.52 8.74 31.27
C LYS A 105 -2.64 8.41 32.26
N ALA A 106 -3.37 7.32 32.06
CA ALA A 106 -4.49 6.93 32.89
C ALA A 106 -4.03 6.34 34.23
N PRO A 107 -4.65 6.70 35.37
CA PRO A 107 -4.44 6.05 36.65
C PRO A 107 -5.13 4.67 36.64
N LEU A 108 -4.50 3.70 36.01
CA LEU A 108 -5.07 2.36 35.83
C LEU A 108 -4.92 1.54 37.11
N LYS A 109 -6.05 1.15 37.71
CA LYS A 109 -6.17 0.03 38.64
C LYS A 109 -7.07 -1.00 37.97
N LEU A 110 -6.47 -1.96 37.28
CA LEU A 110 -7.22 -2.99 36.56
C LEU A 110 -7.32 -4.26 37.42
N PRO A 111 -8.48 -4.94 37.40
CA PRO A 111 -8.59 -6.34 37.83
C PRO A 111 -7.59 -7.24 37.09
N GLU A 112 -7.25 -8.38 37.68
CA GLU A 112 -6.18 -9.27 37.21
C GLU A 112 -6.52 -9.93 35.86
N ASP A 113 -7.79 -10.29 35.67
CA ASP A 113 -8.38 -10.78 34.42
C ASP A 113 -8.35 -9.72 33.29
N VAL A 114 -8.53 -8.44 33.63
CA VAL A 114 -8.42 -7.33 32.67
C VAL A 114 -6.96 -7.01 32.33
N THR A 115 -6.03 -7.30 33.24
CA THR A 115 -4.59 -7.08 33.03
C THR A 115 -3.99 -8.06 32.02
N GLU A 116 -4.41 -9.33 32.06
CA GLU A 116 -3.99 -10.33 31.07
C GLU A 116 -4.62 -10.11 29.68
N ALA A 117 -5.89 -9.71 29.63
CA ALA A 117 -6.52 -9.29 28.38
C ALA A 117 -5.80 -8.08 27.76
N LEU A 118 -5.39 -7.10 28.57
CA LEU A 118 -4.63 -5.94 28.11
C LEU A 118 -3.22 -6.31 27.64
N ARG A 119 -2.51 -7.19 28.35
CA ARG A 119 -1.20 -7.72 27.91
C ARG A 119 -1.31 -8.40 26.55
N THR A 120 -2.31 -9.26 26.37
CA THR A 120 -2.57 -9.94 25.11
C THR A 120 -2.86 -8.95 23.98
N ALA A 121 -3.71 -7.96 24.23
CA ALA A 121 -4.02 -6.92 23.25
C ALA A 121 -2.77 -6.10 22.85
N LEU A 122 -1.92 -5.74 23.81
CA LEU A 122 -0.67 -5.01 23.55
C LEU A 122 0.33 -5.84 22.73
N ALA A 123 0.46 -7.14 23.00
CA ALA A 123 1.33 -8.03 22.22
C ALA A 123 0.85 -8.17 20.75
N VAL A 124 -0.47 -8.30 20.54
CA VAL A 124 -1.08 -8.33 19.19
C VAL A 124 -0.83 -7.01 18.46
N ILE A 125 -0.98 -5.88 19.16
CA ILE A 125 -0.70 -4.53 18.64
C ILE A 125 0.78 -4.40 18.23
N SER A 126 1.71 -4.82 19.08
CA SER A 126 3.15 -4.80 18.81
C SER A 126 3.50 -5.60 17.57
N ALA A 127 2.98 -6.83 17.48
CA ALA A 127 3.17 -7.69 16.32
C ALA A 127 2.61 -7.05 15.03
N ALA A 128 1.41 -6.47 15.10
CA ALA A 128 0.79 -5.80 13.95
C ALA A 128 1.56 -4.55 13.48
N ARG A 129 2.30 -3.89 14.38
CA ARG A 129 3.14 -2.71 14.09
C ARG A 129 4.59 -3.06 13.77
N SER A 130 4.99 -4.32 13.92
CA SER A 130 6.39 -4.75 13.86
C SER A 130 7.31 -3.96 14.81
N GLU A 131 6.80 -3.52 15.97
CA GLU A 131 7.56 -2.83 17.02
C GLU A 131 7.11 -3.28 18.42
N ASN A 132 7.96 -3.14 19.45
CA ASN A 132 7.62 -3.56 20.82
C ASN A 132 7.86 -2.48 21.90
N VAL A 133 8.19 -1.25 21.49
CA VAL A 133 8.54 -0.16 22.40
C VAL A 133 7.32 0.30 23.20
N THR A 134 6.17 0.40 22.53
CA THR A 134 4.91 0.86 23.14
C THR A 134 4.39 -0.12 24.19
N GLU A 135 4.38 -1.42 23.89
CA GLU A 135 4.02 -2.48 24.83
C GLU A 135 4.91 -2.48 26.07
N LYS A 136 6.25 -2.47 25.90
CA LYS A 136 7.20 -2.45 27.03
C LYS A 136 6.95 -1.26 27.96
N THR A 137 6.68 -0.09 27.40
CA THR A 137 6.44 1.14 28.16
C THR A 137 5.16 1.06 28.99
N VAL A 138 4.07 0.55 28.41
CA VAL A 138 2.79 0.39 29.11
C VAL A 138 2.90 -0.69 30.20
N LEU A 139 3.56 -1.82 29.93
CA LEU A 139 3.75 -2.91 30.89
C LEU A 139 4.67 -2.50 32.06
N GLN A 140 5.74 -1.75 31.81
CA GLN A 140 6.60 -1.23 32.88
C GLN A 140 5.83 -0.34 33.85
N LYS A 141 4.96 0.55 33.35
CA LYS A 141 4.12 1.39 34.22
C LYS A 141 3.10 0.58 35.01
N LEU A 142 2.44 -0.39 34.39
CA LEU A 142 1.51 -1.31 35.07
C LEU A 142 2.22 -2.04 36.24
N ASN A 143 3.41 -2.58 35.99
CA ASN A 143 4.18 -3.28 37.02
C ASN A 143 4.66 -2.33 38.13
N ALA A 144 5.10 -1.11 37.78
CA ALA A 144 5.51 -0.11 38.77
C ALA A 144 4.35 0.34 39.69
N MET A 145 3.15 0.54 39.13
CA MET A 145 1.95 0.89 39.91
C MET A 145 1.47 -0.25 40.82
N SER A 146 1.73 -1.50 40.43
CA SER A 146 1.43 -2.70 41.22
C SER A 146 2.36 -2.81 42.44
N ALA A 147 3.65 -2.55 42.25
CA ALA A 147 4.69 -2.64 43.30
C ALA A 147 4.57 -1.55 44.39
N ILE A 148 4.04 -0.37 44.06
CA ILE A 148 3.81 0.72 45.02
C ILE A 148 2.73 0.34 46.06
N LYS A 149 1.78 -0.54 45.72
CA LYS A 149 0.79 -1.06 46.69
C LYS A 149 1.38 -2.09 47.65
N SER A 150 2.38 -2.87 47.23
CA SER A 150 2.97 -3.96 48.03
C SER A 150 3.80 -3.44 49.20
N THR A 151 4.32 -2.22 49.10
CA THR A 151 5.20 -1.58 50.09
C THR A 151 4.46 -0.69 51.11
N THR A 152 3.14 -0.53 50.97
CA THR A 152 2.29 0.30 51.86
C THR A 152 1.30 -0.49 52.71
N SER A 153 1.50 -1.81 52.89
CA SER A 153 0.76 -2.59 53.88
C SER A 153 1.13 -2.13 55.31
N PRO A 154 0.19 -1.63 56.14
CA PRO A 154 0.49 -1.27 57.53
C PRO A 154 0.75 -2.54 58.33
N GLN A 155 1.89 -2.60 59.02
CA GLN A 155 2.04 -3.54 60.14
C GLN A 155 1.02 -3.15 61.21
N LYS A 156 0.06 -4.04 61.46
CA LYS A 156 -0.72 -4.08 62.69
C LYS A 156 -0.75 -5.51 63.20
#